data_AF-A0A7W0GPJ8-F1
#
_entry.id   AF-A0A7W0GPJ8-F1
#
_cell.length_a   1.000
_cell.length_b   1.000
_cell.length_c   1.000
_cell.angle_alpha   90.00
_cell.angle_beta   90.00
_cell.angle_gamma   90.00
#
_symmetry.space_group_name_H-M   'P 1'
#
loop_
_entity.id
_entity.type
_entity.pdbx_description
1 polymer ?
#
loop_
_entity_poly.entity_id
_entity_poly.type
_entity_poly.pdbx_seq_one_letter_code
_entity_poly.pdbx_strand_id
1 'polypeptide(L)'
;MASKASIAGHPVHPMLVSFPLALWYTSFATDVVFYFNHHRSLPLISKFMIAAGIIGAAAAAVPGIIDWLAIKNSEVKRIANWHARLNILALLIFSVNLYLRMQAGSPLVGRSLRIPFLLSLLGVVLISISGWLGGALSFEHGVGVAPQHDTPEEEVAKVRFP
;
A
#
# COMPACT_ATOMS: atom_id res chain seq x y z
N MET A 1 -16.50 10.10 -3.29
CA MET A 1 -15.87 10.61 -4.53
C MET A 1 -15.50 9.42 -5.37
N ALA A 2 -16.08 9.28 -6.57
CA ALA A 2 -15.75 8.15 -7.44
C ALA A 2 -14.29 8.27 -7.86
N SER A 3 -13.61 7.14 -7.99
CA SER A 3 -12.22 7.11 -8.44
C SER A 3 -12.12 7.76 -9.81
N LYS A 4 -11.24 8.76 -9.94
CA LYS A 4 -10.91 9.36 -11.23
C LYS A 4 -10.06 8.42 -12.08
N ALA A 5 -9.38 7.46 -11.43
CA ALA A 5 -8.68 6.36 -12.07
C ALA A 5 -9.52 5.07 -12.02
N SER A 6 -10.62 5.05 -12.77
CA SER A 6 -11.52 3.89 -12.88
C SER A 6 -11.56 3.32 -14.30
N ILE A 7 -11.78 2.01 -14.40
CA ILE A 7 -12.01 1.30 -15.66
C ILE A 7 -13.42 0.69 -15.58
N ALA A 8 -14.28 1.02 -16.54
CA ALA A 8 -15.68 0.58 -16.56
C ALA A 8 -16.44 0.86 -15.22
N GLY A 9 -16.12 1.99 -14.56
CA GLY A 9 -16.74 2.36 -13.28
C GLY A 9 -16.13 1.69 -12.06
N HIS A 10 -15.15 0.80 -12.24
CA HIS A 10 -14.48 0.14 -11.12
C HIS A 10 -13.15 0.83 -10.76
N PRO A 11 -12.89 1.11 -9.48
CA PRO A 11 -11.72 1.87 -9.07
C PRO A 11 -10.45 1.04 -9.10
N VAL A 12 -9.43 1.50 -9.82
CA VAL A 12 -8.21 0.72 -10.06
C VAL A 12 -7.34 0.64 -8.80
N HIS A 13 -7.28 1.71 -7.99
CA HIS A 13 -6.46 1.70 -6.78
C HIS A 13 -6.89 0.61 -5.77
N PRO A 14 -8.16 0.51 -5.34
CA PRO A 14 -8.64 -0.57 -4.47
C PRO A 14 -8.45 -1.98 -5.03
N MET A 15 -8.46 -2.17 -6.36
CA MET A 15 -8.14 -3.47 -6.96
C MET A 15 -6.68 -3.86 -6.79
N LEU A 16 -5.77 -2.89 -6.95
CA LEU A 16 -4.34 -3.15 -6.95
C LEU A 16 -3.76 -3.29 -5.53
N VAL A 17 -4.33 -2.62 -4.52
CA VAL A 17 -3.77 -2.64 -3.15
C VAL A 17 -3.80 -4.01 -2.48
N SER A 18 -4.67 -4.93 -2.90
CA SER A 18 -4.71 -6.29 -2.35
C SER A 18 -3.42 -7.07 -2.61
N PHE A 19 -2.75 -6.82 -3.74
CA PHE A 19 -1.50 -7.49 -4.10
C PHE A 19 -0.33 -7.17 -3.15
N PRO A 20 0.10 -5.90 -2.99
CA PRO A 20 1.20 -5.58 -2.10
C PRO A 20 0.91 -5.98 -0.65
N LEU A 21 -0.34 -5.82 -0.16
CA LEU A 21 -0.73 -6.26 1.17
C LEU A 21 -0.50 -7.76 1.35
N ALA A 22 -1.12 -8.58 0.51
CA ALA A 22 -1.03 -10.04 0.61
C ALA A 22 0.42 -10.54 0.47
N LEU A 23 1.18 -9.98 -0.47
CA LEU A 23 2.58 -10.35 -0.70
C LEU A 23 3.46 -10.01 0.51
N TRP A 24 3.30 -8.82 1.10
CA TRP A 24 4.09 -8.42 2.25
C TRP A 24 3.72 -9.18 3.53
N TYR A 25 2.44 -9.44 3.79
CA TYR A 25 2.03 -10.34 4.88
C TYR A 25 2.61 -11.75 4.70
N THR A 26 2.54 -12.28 3.48
CA THR A 26 3.09 -13.61 3.16
C THR A 26 4.61 -13.64 3.35
N SER A 27 5.31 -12.57 2.96
CA SER A 27 6.76 -12.48 3.17
C SER A 27 7.15 -12.55 4.65
N PHE A 28 6.40 -11.85 5.51
CA PHE A 28 6.63 -11.92 6.96
C PHE A 28 6.24 -13.28 7.53
N ALA A 29 5.13 -13.87 7.10
CA ALA A 29 4.76 -15.23 7.50
C ALA A 29 5.86 -16.24 7.18
N THR A 30 6.47 -16.16 5.98
CA THR A 30 7.60 -17.03 5.62
C THR A 30 8.84 -16.79 6.48
N ASP A 31 9.10 -15.54 6.91
CA ASP A 31 10.17 -15.22 7.84
C ASP A 31 9.93 -15.82 9.24
N VAL A 32 8.68 -15.78 9.74
CA VAL A 32 8.27 -16.40 11.00
C VAL A 32 8.43 -17.91 10.94
N VAL A 33 7.96 -18.56 9.87
CA VAL A 33 8.12 -20.00 9.70
C VAL A 33 9.60 -20.39 9.64
N PHE A 34 10.43 -19.59 8.95
CA PHE A 34 11.87 -19.82 8.89
C PHE A 34 12.55 -19.74 10.26
N TYR A 35 12.06 -18.87 11.15
CA TYR A 35 12.57 -18.75 12.51
C TYR A 35 12.47 -20.07 13.30
N PHE A 36 11.43 -20.88 13.02
CA PHE A 36 11.20 -22.15 13.72
C PHE A 36 11.76 -23.37 12.98
N ASN A 37 11.68 -23.42 11.66
CA ASN A 37 12.02 -24.64 10.90
C ASN A 37 13.36 -24.57 10.13
N HIS A 38 13.94 -23.38 10.02
CA HIS A 38 15.20 -23.11 9.29
C HIS A 38 15.25 -23.65 7.85
N HIS A 39 14.10 -23.82 7.19
CA HIS A 39 14.03 -24.36 5.83
C HIS A 39 14.66 -23.38 4.83
N ARG A 40 15.69 -23.82 4.10
CA ARG A 40 16.57 -22.96 3.30
C ARG A 40 15.87 -22.20 2.16
N SER A 41 14.71 -22.66 1.70
CA SER A 41 13.94 -21.98 0.64
C SER A 41 13.12 -20.78 1.12
N LEU A 42 12.76 -20.70 2.40
CA LEU A 42 11.85 -19.66 2.91
C LEU A 42 12.42 -18.23 2.79
N PRO A 43 13.70 -17.97 3.07
CA PRO A 43 14.27 -16.63 2.85
C PRO A 43 14.23 -16.20 1.37
N LEU A 44 14.35 -17.15 0.43
CA LEU A 44 14.25 -16.89 -1.00
C LEU A 44 12.82 -16.49 -1.38
N ILE A 45 11.83 -17.22 -0.85
CA ILE A 45 10.40 -16.90 -1.03
C ILE A 45 10.11 -15.51 -0.48
N SER A 46 10.47 -15.22 0.77
CA SER A 46 10.30 -13.90 1.39
C SER A 46 10.88 -12.78 0.52
N LYS A 47 12.12 -12.96 0.02
CA LYS A 47 12.78 -12.00 -0.87
C LYS A 47 11.95 -11.68 -2.12
N PHE A 48 11.44 -12.70 -2.82
CA PHE A 48 10.65 -12.48 -4.03
C PHE A 48 9.27 -11.90 -3.73
N MET A 49 8.63 -12.29 -2.62
CA MET A 49 7.37 -11.70 -2.18
C MET A 49 7.52 -10.21 -1.85
N ILE A 50 8.61 -9.83 -1.17
CA ILE A 50 8.92 -8.41 -0.92
C ILE A 50 9.09 -7.65 -2.23
N ALA A 51 9.88 -8.18 -3.17
CA ALA A 51 10.11 -7.56 -4.48
C ALA A 51 8.83 -7.39 -5.30
N ALA A 52 8.01 -8.46 -5.39
CA ALA A 52 6.72 -8.40 -6.07
C ALA A 52 5.77 -7.41 -5.38
N GLY A 53 5.77 -7.35 -4.05
CA GLY A 53 4.98 -6.39 -3.29
C GLY A 53 5.40 -4.94 -3.54
N ILE A 54 6.70 -4.66 -3.67
CA ILE A 54 7.21 -3.32 -4.05
C ILE A 54 6.68 -2.91 -5.44
N ILE A 55 6.73 -3.82 -6.41
CA ILE A 55 6.20 -3.56 -7.77
C ILE A 55 4.69 -3.31 -7.71
N GLY A 56 3.95 -4.15 -6.98
CA GLY A 56 2.50 -3.98 -6.80
C GLY A 56 2.14 -2.67 -6.09
N ALA A 57 2.90 -2.26 -5.09
CA ALA A 57 2.71 -1.00 -4.38
C ALA A 57 2.98 0.20 -5.28
N ALA A 58 4.04 0.16 -6.11
CA ALA A 58 4.32 1.20 -7.09
C ALA A 58 3.19 1.31 -8.13
N ALA A 59 2.69 0.17 -8.64
CA ALA A 59 1.57 0.14 -9.56
C ALA A 59 0.27 0.70 -8.93
N ALA A 60 -0.02 0.35 -7.67
CA ALA A 60 -1.18 0.85 -6.95
C ALA A 60 -1.07 2.35 -6.60
N ALA A 61 0.15 2.87 -6.40
CA ALA A 61 0.37 4.27 -6.06
C ALA A 61 -0.06 5.22 -7.17
N VAL A 62 0.08 4.83 -8.45
CA VAL A 62 -0.29 5.66 -9.60
C VAL A 62 -1.76 6.08 -9.56
N PRO A 63 -2.76 5.16 -9.58
CA PRO A 63 -4.16 5.54 -9.46
C PRO A 63 -4.48 6.15 -8.08
N GLY A 64 -3.77 5.73 -7.02
CA GLY A 64 -3.96 6.28 -5.67
C GLY A 64 -3.62 7.78 -5.58
N ILE A 65 -2.57 8.24 -6.28
CA ILE A 65 -2.22 9.66 -6.36
C ILE A 65 -3.31 10.45 -7.09
N ILE A 66 -3.86 9.89 -8.18
CA ILE A 66 -4.94 10.53 -8.94
C ILE A 66 -6.18 10.71 -8.05
N ASP A 67 -6.57 9.66 -7.32
CA ASP A 67 -7.70 9.72 -6.39
C ASP A 67 -7.44 10.65 -5.21
N TRP A 68 -6.22 10.64 -4.68
CA TRP A 68 -5.80 11.56 -3.62
C TRP A 68 -5.91 13.02 -4.04
N LEU A 69 -5.51 13.37 -5.28
CA LEU A 69 -5.62 14.73 -5.82
C LEU A 69 -7.09 15.18 -5.98
N ALA A 70 -8.04 14.25 -6.18
CA ALA A 70 -9.46 14.57 -6.31
C ALA A 70 -10.11 15.02 -4.99
N ILE A 71 -9.64 14.48 -3.85
CA ILE A 71 -9.40 15.14 -2.55
C ILE A 71 -9.98 16.54 -2.20
N LYS A 72 -11.29 16.86 -2.23
CA LYS A 72 -11.79 18.21 -1.83
C LYS A 72 -11.99 18.44 -0.32
N ASN A 73 -12.55 17.48 0.41
CA ASN A 73 -12.85 17.63 1.84
C ASN A 73 -11.55 17.57 2.67
N SER A 74 -11.31 18.57 3.52
CA SER A 74 -10.07 18.74 4.30
C SER A 74 -9.87 17.65 5.37
N GLU A 75 -10.93 17.19 6.01
CA GLU A 75 -10.88 16.11 7.01
C GLU A 75 -10.53 14.77 6.34
N VAL A 76 -11.20 14.45 5.24
CA VAL A 76 -10.90 13.26 4.43
C VAL A 76 -9.47 13.33 3.87
N LYS A 77 -9.04 14.52 3.42
CA LYS A 77 -7.68 14.76 2.92
C LYS A 77 -6.62 14.50 4.00
N ARG A 78 -6.89 14.83 5.27
CA ARG A 78 -5.97 14.55 6.38
C ARG A 78 -5.77 13.05 6.60
N ILE A 79 -6.85 12.26 6.55
CA ILE A 79 -6.77 10.79 6.63
C ILE A 79 -5.98 10.25 5.43
N ALA A 80 -6.30 10.72 4.22
CA ALA A 80 -5.61 10.31 3.00
C ALA A 80 -4.11 10.66 3.01
N ASN A 81 -3.72 11.80 3.60
CA ASN A 81 -2.32 12.18 3.79
C ASN A 81 -1.58 11.22 4.73
N TRP A 82 -2.20 10.82 5.85
CA TRP A 82 -1.59 9.85 6.76
C TRP A 82 -1.46 8.47 6.12
N HIS A 83 -2.50 8.01 5.43
CA HIS A 83 -2.46 6.79 4.63
C HIS A 83 -1.30 6.81 3.63
N ALA A 84 -1.18 7.87 2.81
CA ALA A 84 -0.09 8.01 1.84
C ALA A 84 1.30 7.99 2.49
N ARG A 85 1.49 8.72 3.60
CA ARG A 85 2.77 8.75 4.34
C ARG A 85 3.16 7.37 4.87
N LEU A 86 2.22 6.64 5.45
CA LEU A 86 2.46 5.29 5.97
C LEU A 86 2.83 4.32 4.85
N ASN A 87 2.17 4.40 3.69
CA ASN A 87 2.51 3.57 2.53
C ASN A 87 3.89 3.90 1.96
N ILE A 88 4.27 5.19 1.88
CA ILE A 88 5.62 5.59 1.46
C ILE A 88 6.66 5.04 2.44
N LEU A 89 6.43 5.19 3.74
CA LEU A 89 7.34 4.68 4.77
C LEU A 89 7.48 3.16 4.70
N ALA A 90 6.35 2.44 4.57
CA ALA A 90 6.34 0.99 4.41
C ALA A 90 7.09 0.55 3.14
N LEU A 91 6.86 1.22 2.00
CA LEU A 91 7.56 0.96 0.75
C LEU A 91 9.08 1.12 0.89
N LEU A 92 9.53 2.18 1.57
CA LEU A 92 10.95 2.39 1.87
C LEU A 92 11.51 1.29 2.77
N ILE A 93 10.79 0.91 3.84
CA ILE A 93 11.19 -0.17 4.75
C ILE A 93 11.33 -1.49 4.00
N PHE A 94 10.35 -1.87 3.17
CA PHE A 94 10.42 -3.08 2.36
C PHE A 94 11.53 -3.00 1.30
N SER A 95 11.82 -1.82 0.75
CA SER A 95 12.92 -1.63 -0.19
C SER A 95 14.28 -1.80 0.47
N VAL A 96 14.48 -1.23 1.66
CA VAL A 96 15.69 -1.44 2.48
C VAL A 96 15.80 -2.91 2.88
N ASN A 97 14.70 -3.55 3.26
CA ASN A 97 14.65 -4.97 3.59
C ASN A 97 15.08 -5.84 2.40
N LEU A 98 14.53 -5.58 1.20
CA LEU A 98 14.94 -6.26 -0.03
C LEU A 98 16.43 -6.05 -0.32
N TYR A 99 16.92 -4.81 -0.21
CA TYR A 99 18.33 -4.49 -0.39
C TYR A 99 19.21 -5.31 0.55
N LEU A 100 18.91 -5.36 1.85
CA LEU A 100 19.67 -6.17 2.80
C LEU A 100 19.63 -7.67 2.48
N ARG A 101 18.50 -8.19 2.00
CA ARG A 101 18.38 -9.58 1.56
C ARG A 101 19.15 -9.88 0.27
N MET A 102 19.31 -8.90 -0.62
CA MET A 102 20.17 -9.02 -1.80
C MET A 102 21.66 -9.03 -1.43
N GLN A 103 22.02 -8.36 -0.33
CA GLN A 103 23.38 -8.30 0.19
C GLN A 103 23.72 -9.42 1.17
N ALA A 104 22.80 -10.35 1.45
CA ALA A 104 23.03 -11.43 2.40
C ALA A 104 24.21 -12.32 1.94
N GLY A 105 25.29 -12.32 2.73
CA GLY A 105 26.58 -12.95 2.36
C GLY A 105 27.70 -11.95 2.05
N SER A 106 27.40 -10.65 2.00
CA SER A 106 28.41 -9.58 1.96
C SER A 106 29.13 -9.43 3.32
N PRO A 107 30.45 -9.19 3.35
CA PRO A 107 31.20 -8.92 4.58
C PRO A 107 30.63 -7.77 5.42
N LEU A 108 29.97 -6.80 4.78
CA LEU A 108 29.43 -5.58 5.40
C LEU A 108 28.11 -5.80 6.15
N VAL A 109 27.32 -6.80 5.77
CA VAL A 109 25.94 -7.00 6.29
C VAL A 109 25.82 -8.31 7.12
N GLY A 110 26.83 -9.17 7.06
CA GLY A 110 26.82 -10.46 7.73
C GLY A 110 25.75 -11.40 7.16
N ARG A 111 25.65 -12.59 7.74
CA ARG A 111 24.72 -13.65 7.29
C ARG A 111 23.41 -13.68 8.08
N SER A 112 23.19 -12.70 8.96
CA SER A 112 22.09 -12.70 9.95
C SER A 112 20.80 -12.12 9.37
N LEU A 113 19.71 -12.91 9.40
CA LEU A 113 18.38 -12.49 8.96
C LEU A 113 17.58 -11.71 10.03
N ARG A 114 18.20 -11.36 11.17
CA ARG A 114 17.51 -10.66 12.26
C ARG A 114 17.01 -9.27 11.86
N ILE A 115 17.85 -8.46 11.19
CA ILE A 115 17.45 -7.11 10.76
C ILE A 115 16.36 -7.18 9.68
N PRO A 116 16.50 -7.98 8.60
CA PRO A 116 15.42 -8.20 7.64
C PRO A 116 14.11 -8.66 8.27
N PHE A 117 14.15 -9.53 9.29
CA PHE A 117 12.97 -9.96 10.02
C PHE A 117 12.27 -8.79 10.74
N LEU A 118 13.02 -7.97 11.48
CA LEU A 118 12.46 -6.81 12.20
C LEU A 118 11.89 -5.76 11.24
N LEU A 119 12.53 -5.55 10.09
CA LEU A 119 12.00 -4.68 9.05
C LEU A 119 10.71 -5.25 8.43
N SER A 120 10.61 -6.56 8.22
CA SER A 120 9.38 -7.21 7.76
C SER A 120 8.25 -7.00 8.76
N LEU A 121 8.52 -7.21 10.06
CA LEU A 121 7.54 -6.99 11.14
C LEU A 121 7.07 -5.53 11.19
N LEU A 122 8.00 -4.58 11.19
CA LEU A 122 7.68 -3.15 11.19
C LEU A 122 6.88 -2.75 9.95
N GLY A 123 7.30 -3.22 8.77
CA GLY A 123 6.58 -3.00 7.52
C GLY A 123 5.15 -3.53 7.58
N VAL A 124 4.96 -4.75 8.09
CA VAL A 124 3.63 -5.35 8.28
C VAL A 124 2.76 -4.52 9.23
N VAL A 125 3.29 -4.06 10.36
CA VAL A 125 2.54 -3.19 11.29
C VAL A 125 2.10 -1.90 10.60
N LEU A 126 2.99 -1.25 9.84
CA LEU A 126 2.68 -0.01 9.15
C LEU A 126 1.60 -0.20 8.07
N ILE A 127 1.67 -1.27 7.28
CA ILE A 127 0.65 -1.53 6.25
C ILE A 127 -0.69 -1.98 6.85
N SER A 128 -0.71 -2.60 8.04
CA SER A 128 -1.95 -2.85 8.77
C SER A 128 -2.65 -1.56 9.16
N ILE A 129 -1.91 -0.61 9.75
CA ILE A 129 -2.43 0.71 10.14
C ILE A 129 -2.86 1.48 8.88
N SER A 130 -2.02 1.48 7.85
CA SER A 130 -2.34 2.11 6.56
C SER A 130 -3.60 1.50 5.94
N GLY A 131 -3.74 0.17 5.96
CA GLY A 131 -4.89 -0.57 5.45
C GLY A 131 -6.19 -0.22 6.18
N TRP A 132 -6.13 -0.02 7.50
CA TRP A 132 -7.26 0.49 8.28
C TRP A 132 -7.70 1.88 7.80
N LEU A 133 -6.76 2.81 7.61
CA LEU A 133 -7.06 4.14 7.09
C LEU A 133 -7.60 4.09 5.65
N GLY A 134 -7.08 3.19 4.82
CA GLY A 134 -7.57 2.95 3.46
C GLY A 134 -9.02 2.43 3.46
N GLY A 135 -9.32 1.53 4.38
CA GLY A 135 -10.69 1.05 4.63
C GLY A 135 -11.62 2.19 5.02
N ALA A 136 -11.23 3.05 5.98
CA ALA A 136 -12.03 4.22 6.34
C ALA A 136 -12.26 5.17 5.15
N LEU A 137 -11.22 5.43 4.34
CA LEU A 137 -11.36 6.26 3.13
C LEU A 137 -12.37 5.67 2.14
N SER A 138 -12.34 4.36 1.89
CA SER A 138 -13.21 3.72 0.91
C SER A 138 -14.62 3.44 1.43
N PHE A 139 -14.76 2.90 2.64
CA PHE A 139 -16.04 2.43 3.19
C PHE A 139 -16.80 3.53 3.95
N GLU A 140 -16.11 4.43 4.64
CA GLU A 140 -16.76 5.51 5.42
C GLU A 140 -16.88 6.81 4.62
N HIS A 141 -15.87 7.13 3.82
CA HIS A 141 -15.81 8.39 3.05
C HIS A 141 -16.03 8.23 1.55
N GLY A 142 -16.25 7.00 1.07
CA GLY A 142 -16.56 6.71 -0.33
C GLY A 142 -15.48 7.17 -1.31
N VAL A 143 -14.22 7.31 -0.87
CA VAL A 143 -13.08 7.68 -1.73
C VAL A 143 -12.76 6.50 -2.63
N GLY A 144 -12.83 6.73 -3.93
CA GLY A 144 -12.60 5.73 -4.95
C GLY A 144 -13.86 4.93 -5.30
N VAL A 145 -14.81 4.74 -4.38
CA VAL A 145 -15.89 3.75 -4.55
C VAL A 145 -17.26 4.34 -4.89
N ALA A 146 -17.59 5.57 -4.47
CA ALA A 146 -18.93 6.13 -4.63
C ALA A 146 -18.95 7.43 -5.46
N PRO A 147 -19.79 7.56 -6.51
CA PRO A 147 -20.02 8.83 -7.21
C PRO A 147 -20.40 9.93 -6.22
N GLN A 148 -19.89 11.15 -6.40
CA GLN A 148 -20.49 12.30 -5.70
C GLN A 148 -21.84 12.59 -6.36
N HIS A 149 -22.89 12.78 -5.56
CA HIS A 149 -23.93 13.72 -5.96
C HIS A 149 -23.27 15.10 -6.02
N ASP A 150 -23.50 15.83 -7.11
CA ASP A 150 -23.05 17.21 -7.22
C ASP A 150 -23.55 17.98 -5.99
N THR A 151 -22.73 18.89 -5.48
CA THR A 151 -23.27 19.87 -4.52
C THR A 151 -24.37 20.68 -5.21
N PRO A 152 -25.39 21.18 -4.50
CA PRO A 152 -26.45 21.99 -5.13
C PRO A 152 -25.90 23.15 -5.98
N GLU A 153 -24.76 23.72 -5.57
CA GLU A 153 -24.06 24.77 -6.31
C GLU A 153 -23.44 24.28 -7.63
N GLU A 154 -22.85 23.08 -7.65
CA GLU A 154 -22.30 22.44 -8.87
C GLU A 154 -23.43 21.98 -9.81
N GLU A 155 -24.55 21.52 -9.27
CA GLU A 155 -25.75 21.15 -10.03
C GLU A 155 -26.37 22.40 -10.70
N VAL A 156 -26.49 23.49 -9.96
CA VAL A 156 -26.96 24.79 -10.48
C VAL A 156 -25.98 25.37 -11.51
N ALA A 157 -24.67 25.22 -11.31
CA ALA A 157 -23.66 25.69 -12.27
C ALA A 157 -23.73 24.94 -13.61
N LYS A 158 -23.99 23.64 -13.60
CA LYS A 158 -24.18 22.82 -14.81
C LYS A 158 -25.45 23.20 -15.59
N VAL A 159 -26.50 23.61 -14.89
CA VAL A 159 -27.75 24.07 -15.53
C VAL A 159 -27.59 25.48 -16.11
N ARG A 160 -26.74 26.32 -15.51
CA ARG A 160 -26.58 27.73 -15.88
C ARG A 160 -25.72 27.96 -17.13
N PHE A 161 -24.85 27.02 -17.48
CA PHE A 161 -23.96 27.12 -18.64
C PHE A 161 -23.91 25.77 -19.38
N PRO A 162 -24.86 25.50 -20.29
CA PRO A 162 -24.83 24.33 -21.17
C PRO A 162 -23.71 24.43 -22.22
#